data_AF-C8RW49-F1
#
_entry.id   AF-C8RW49-F1
#
_cell.length_a   1.000
_cell.length_b   1.000
_cell.length_c   1.000
_cell.angle_alpha   90.00
_cell.angle_beta   90.00
_cell.angle_gamma   90.00
#
_symmetry.space_group_name_H-M   'P 1'
#
loop_
_entity.id
_entity.type
_entity.pdbx_description
1 polymer ?
#
loop_
_entity_poly.entity_id
_entity_poly.type
_entity_poly.pdbx_seq_one_letter_code
_entity_poly.pdbx_strand_id
1 'polypeptide(L)'
;MMLFKAFSSSMRLLLLIPFLGAMGYGLFMTKFMNEAQNGELGFAGRILMEVGRVAIEHRADSQRDAVFDMAGLSTDRVVRLERRVPVAELLGEGDLPQGAALTLAVQARGKQLAEADCPLLLATLAQSCALRELTVRMADREGIVIVEASLAFTPADPAGDIEGVEGRDMHSREVKLLGGNTRPVAATDLAARRSAALTEAAAACAEVRKTEGNCVVRSVSLSERPRDDGRYDVRAEARLAVLAPLPKPPTS
;
A
#
# COMPACT_ATOMS: atom_id res chain seq x y z
N MET A 1 -41.54 -21.10 32.03
CA MET A 1 -40.35 -21.01 32.93
C MET A 1 -39.33 -22.15 32.74
N MET A 2 -39.39 -22.94 31.65
CA MET A 2 -38.36 -23.95 31.32
C MET A 2 -37.37 -23.50 30.21
N LEU A 3 -37.76 -22.55 29.34
CA LEU A 3 -36.88 -22.02 28.28
C LEU A 3 -35.67 -21.22 28.80
N PHE A 4 -35.77 -20.61 29.99
CA PHE A 4 -34.67 -19.79 30.56
C PHE A 4 -33.50 -20.63 31.11
N LYS A 5 -33.74 -21.88 31.52
CA LYS A 5 -32.68 -22.77 32.04
C LYS A 5 -31.80 -23.34 30.94
N ALA A 6 -32.35 -23.61 29.76
CA ALA A 6 -31.58 -24.09 28.61
C ALA A 6 -30.60 -23.03 28.08
N PHE A 7 -31.04 -21.76 28.02
CA PHE A 7 -30.22 -20.65 27.52
C PHE A 7 -28.98 -20.37 28.41
N SER A 8 -29.12 -20.53 29.73
CA SER A 8 -28.01 -20.33 30.67
C SER A 8 -26.89 -21.38 30.56
N SER A 9 -27.24 -22.63 30.21
CA SER A 9 -26.24 -23.70 30.09
C SER A 9 -25.43 -23.57 28.80
N SER A 10 -26.08 -23.26 27.68
CA SER A 10 -25.42 -23.05 26.38
C SER A 10 -24.47 -21.86 26.38
N MET A 11 -24.83 -20.78 27.10
CA MET A 11 -23.99 -19.57 27.21
C MET A 11 -22.71 -19.81 28.03
N ARG A 12 -22.75 -20.71 29.03
CA ARG A 12 -21.56 -21.14 29.78
C ARG A 12 -20.60 -21.96 28.92
N LEU A 13 -21.13 -22.80 28.02
CA LEU A 13 -20.32 -23.59 27.11
C LEU A 13 -19.59 -22.70 26.09
N LEU A 14 -20.28 -21.69 25.53
CA LEU A 14 -19.69 -20.73 24.59
C LEU A 14 -18.58 -19.88 25.24
N LEU A 15 -18.73 -19.53 26.52
CA LEU A 15 -17.69 -18.79 27.27
C LEU A 15 -16.44 -19.62 27.56
N LEU A 16 -16.51 -20.96 27.55
CA LEU A 16 -15.37 -21.84 27.79
C LEU A 16 -14.53 -22.11 26.52
N ILE A 17 -15.10 -21.91 25.33
CA ILE A 17 -14.40 -22.10 24.05
C ILE A 17 -13.09 -21.29 23.95
N PRO A 18 -13.04 -19.98 24.24
CA PRO A 18 -11.80 -19.23 24.15
C PRO A 18 -10.74 -19.70 25.16
N PHE A 19 -11.15 -20.16 26.34
CA PHE A 19 -10.22 -20.69 27.35
C PHE A 19 -9.61 -22.02 26.93
N LEU A 20 -10.42 -22.93 26.38
CA LEU A 20 -9.93 -24.20 25.83
C LEU A 20 -8.98 -23.96 24.64
N GLY A 21 -9.29 -22.99 23.78
CA GLY A 21 -8.42 -22.57 22.68
C GLY A 21 -7.07 -22.03 23.17
N ALA A 22 -7.07 -21.14 24.18
CA ALA A 22 -5.84 -20.59 24.75
C ALA A 22 -4.97 -21.66 25.42
N MET A 23 -5.59 -22.60 26.17
CA MET A 23 -4.88 -23.73 26.76
C MET A 23 -4.28 -24.67 25.70
N GLY A 24 -5.05 -24.98 24.65
CA GLY A 24 -4.57 -25.78 23.53
C GLY A 24 -3.38 -25.13 22.81
N TYR A 25 -3.46 -23.82 22.56
CA TYR A 25 -2.37 -23.04 21.96
C TYR A 25 -1.12 -23.03 22.83
N GLY A 26 -1.26 -22.85 24.15
CA GLY A 26 -0.13 -22.87 25.08
C GLY A 26 0.60 -24.22 25.12
N LEU A 27 -0.14 -25.33 25.11
CA LEU A 27 0.44 -26.67 25.04
C LEU A 27 1.14 -26.92 23.70
N PHE A 28 0.55 -26.45 22.61
CA PHE A 28 1.12 -26.56 21.27
C PHE A 28 2.43 -25.78 21.13
N MET A 29 2.48 -24.53 21.61
CA MET A 29 3.69 -23.69 21.60
C MET A 29 4.80 -24.25 22.49
N THR A 30 4.45 -24.79 23.66
CA THR A 30 5.42 -25.45 24.55
C THR A 30 6.05 -26.67 23.87
N LYS A 31 5.24 -27.48 23.19
CA LYS A 31 5.72 -28.65 22.45
C LYS A 31 6.60 -28.23 21.28
N PHE A 32 6.23 -27.20 20.54
CA PHE A 32 7.04 -26.64 19.46
C PHE A 32 8.40 -26.13 19.95
N MET A 33 8.43 -25.36 21.04
CA MET A 33 9.69 -24.85 21.61
C MET A 33 10.63 -25.97 22.04
N ASN A 34 10.08 -27.04 22.62
CA ASN A 34 10.85 -28.22 23.02
C ASN A 34 11.38 -29.00 21.79
N GLU A 35 10.53 -29.20 20.76
CA GLU A 35 10.94 -29.82 19.48
C GLU A 35 12.05 -29.00 18.78
N ALA A 36 11.90 -27.67 18.72
CA ALA A 36 12.87 -26.76 18.12
C ALA A 36 14.23 -26.73 18.86
N GLN A 37 14.23 -26.78 20.20
CA GLN A 37 15.46 -26.85 21.00
C GLN A 37 16.21 -28.17 20.81
N ASN A 38 15.49 -29.26 20.53
CA ASN A 38 16.07 -30.58 20.31
C ASN A 38 16.50 -30.81 18.85
N GLY A 39 16.32 -29.82 17.96
CA GLY A 39 16.71 -29.90 16.56
C GLY A 39 15.83 -30.83 15.70
N GLU A 40 14.72 -31.34 16.25
CA GLU A 40 13.78 -32.21 15.54
C GLU A 40 12.50 -31.43 15.19
N LEU A 41 12.18 -31.37 13.90
CA LEU A 41 10.87 -30.89 13.43
C LEU A 41 9.82 -31.98 13.68
N GLY A 42 9.32 -32.04 14.92
CA GLY A 42 8.28 -32.98 15.32
C GLY A 42 6.90 -32.65 14.74
N PHE A 43 5.84 -33.13 15.40
CA PHE A 43 4.47 -32.93 14.92
C PHE A 43 4.03 -31.47 15.04
N ALA A 44 4.39 -30.79 16.14
CA ALA A 44 4.04 -29.39 16.33
C ALA A 44 4.82 -28.51 15.35
N GLY A 45 6.11 -28.80 15.14
CA GLY A 45 6.93 -28.16 14.11
C GLY A 45 6.34 -28.24 12.70
N ARG A 46 5.91 -29.45 12.27
CA ARG A 46 5.30 -29.65 10.95
C ARG A 46 3.97 -28.93 10.78
N ILE A 47 3.09 -28.96 11.78
CA ILE A 47 1.82 -28.22 11.72
C ILE A 47 2.06 -26.71 11.69
N LEU A 48 2.99 -26.19 12.48
CA LEU A 48 3.26 -24.75 12.54
C LEU A 48 3.87 -24.25 11.22
N MET A 49 4.75 -25.05 10.60
CA MET A 49 5.25 -24.77 9.26
C MET A 49 4.16 -24.85 8.20
N GLU A 50 3.27 -25.84 8.25
CA GLU A 50 2.19 -26.01 7.28
C GLU A 50 1.12 -24.91 7.40
N VAL A 51 0.70 -24.57 8.62
CA VAL A 51 -0.20 -23.43 8.89
C VAL A 51 0.46 -22.12 8.47
N GLY A 52 1.76 -21.96 8.75
CA GLY A 52 2.54 -20.81 8.30
C GLY A 52 2.59 -20.71 6.77
N ARG A 53 2.83 -21.84 6.08
CA ARG A 53 2.83 -21.94 4.62
C ARG A 53 1.47 -21.54 4.04
N VAL A 54 0.38 -22.13 4.54
CA VAL A 54 -0.99 -21.82 4.11
C VAL A 54 -1.33 -20.34 4.35
N ALA A 55 -0.93 -19.77 5.49
CA ALA A 55 -1.17 -18.36 5.78
C ALA A 55 -0.39 -17.42 4.85
N ILE A 56 0.85 -17.79 4.48
CA ILE A 56 1.66 -17.05 3.52
C ILE A 56 1.06 -17.14 2.11
N GLU A 57 0.67 -18.34 1.67
CA GLU A 57 0.04 -18.58 0.37
C GLU A 57 -1.28 -17.82 0.24
N HIS A 58 -2.15 -17.93 1.25
CA HIS A 58 -3.43 -17.21 1.26
C HIS A 58 -3.24 -15.68 1.22
N ARG A 59 -2.20 -15.18 1.88
CA ARG A 59 -1.85 -13.75 1.81
C ARG A 59 -1.34 -13.34 0.43
N ALA A 60 -0.54 -14.19 -0.21
CA ALA A 60 -0.03 -13.96 -1.55
C ALA A 60 -1.17 -13.97 -2.59
N ASP A 61 -2.08 -14.93 -2.49
CA ASP A 61 -3.29 -15.01 -3.32
C ASP A 61 -4.18 -13.79 -3.12
N SER A 62 -4.49 -13.43 -1.87
CA SER A 62 -5.31 -12.25 -1.55
C SER A 62 -4.68 -10.96 -2.08
N GLN A 63 -3.36 -10.82 -1.99
CA GLN A 63 -2.65 -9.66 -2.53
C GLN A 63 -2.68 -9.62 -4.06
N ARG A 64 -2.47 -10.76 -4.72
CA ARG A 64 -2.56 -10.88 -6.17
C ARG A 64 -3.95 -10.50 -6.65
N ASP A 65 -4.98 -11.07 -6.05
CA ASP A 65 -6.37 -10.79 -6.41
C ASP A 65 -6.69 -9.31 -6.16
N ALA A 66 -6.22 -8.74 -5.05
CA ALA A 66 -6.37 -7.33 -4.75
C ALA A 66 -5.62 -6.41 -5.72
N VAL A 67 -4.50 -6.83 -6.32
CA VAL A 67 -3.71 -6.04 -7.30
C VAL A 67 -4.31 -6.15 -8.71
N PHE A 68 -4.90 -7.28 -9.07
CA PHE A 68 -5.48 -7.53 -10.39
C PHE A 68 -7.00 -7.37 -10.45
N ASP A 69 -7.67 -7.07 -9.34
CA ASP A 69 -9.06 -6.56 -9.34
C ASP A 69 -9.11 -5.16 -9.96
N MET A 70 -9.49 -5.08 -11.24
CA MET A 70 -9.50 -3.83 -11.99
C MET A 70 -10.66 -2.89 -11.61
N ALA A 71 -11.67 -3.38 -10.88
CA ALA A 71 -12.88 -2.63 -10.57
C ALA A 71 -12.85 -2.01 -9.17
N GLY A 72 -12.25 -2.70 -8.19
CA GLY A 72 -12.20 -2.24 -6.80
C GLY A 72 -11.11 -1.20 -6.53
N LEU A 73 -11.32 -0.34 -5.54
CA LEU A 73 -10.22 0.39 -4.91
C LEU A 73 -9.46 -0.56 -3.99
N SER A 74 -8.15 -0.68 -4.17
CA SER A 74 -7.30 -1.63 -3.45
C SER A 74 -6.28 -0.94 -2.57
N THR A 75 -5.91 -1.61 -1.48
CA THR A 75 -4.83 -1.16 -0.61
C THR A 75 -3.44 -1.34 -1.22
N ASP A 76 -3.33 -2.18 -2.24
CA ASP A 76 -2.07 -2.50 -2.90
C ASP A 76 -1.81 -1.64 -4.13
N ARG A 77 -2.85 -1.02 -4.72
CA ARG A 77 -2.76 -0.05 -5.82
C ARG A 77 -2.81 1.38 -5.30
N VAL A 78 -1.64 1.98 -5.12
CA VAL A 78 -1.53 3.31 -4.48
C VAL A 78 -0.51 4.23 -5.11
N VAL A 79 -0.85 5.52 -5.23
CA VAL A 79 0.11 6.60 -5.45
C VAL A 79 0.43 7.24 -4.10
N ARG A 80 1.69 7.14 -3.68
CA ARG A 80 2.22 7.76 -2.46
C ARG A 80 2.86 9.09 -2.81
N LEU A 81 2.44 10.14 -2.13
CA LEU A 81 2.92 11.51 -2.31
C LEU A 81 3.52 11.98 -0.99
N GLU A 82 4.79 12.33 -0.96
CA GLU A 82 5.43 13.06 0.13
C GLU A 82 5.76 14.47 -0.35
N ARG A 83 5.09 15.48 0.21
CA ARG A 83 5.32 16.89 -0.13
C ARG A 83 5.78 17.65 1.09
N ARG A 84 6.86 18.38 0.96
CA ARG A 84 7.36 19.31 1.98
C ARG A 84 7.02 20.73 1.55
N VAL A 85 6.12 21.38 2.29
CA VAL A 85 5.52 22.66 1.91
C VAL A 85 5.63 23.63 3.09
N PRO A 86 6.06 24.88 2.90
CA PRO A 86 5.96 25.91 3.92
C PRO A 86 4.51 26.12 4.38
N VAL A 87 4.29 26.32 5.68
CA VAL A 87 2.97 26.61 6.28
C VAL A 87 2.32 27.81 5.58
N ALA A 88 3.12 28.85 5.30
CA ALA A 88 2.63 30.04 4.60
C ALA A 88 2.10 29.72 3.20
N GLU A 89 2.77 28.82 2.46
CA GLU A 89 2.29 28.37 1.15
C GLU A 89 1.03 27.48 1.28
N LEU A 90 0.99 26.62 2.30
CA LEU A 90 -0.14 25.71 2.52
C LEU A 90 -1.42 26.44 2.97
N LEU A 91 -1.29 27.45 3.83
CA LEU A 91 -2.42 28.19 4.40
C LEU A 91 -2.81 29.43 3.58
N GLY A 92 -1.91 29.91 2.71
CA GLY A 92 -2.06 31.15 1.94
C GLY A 92 -1.62 32.39 2.72
N GLU A 93 -1.73 33.55 2.07
CA GLU A 93 -1.42 34.84 2.68
C GLU A 93 -2.47 35.23 3.73
N GLY A 94 -2.03 35.49 4.97
CA GLY A 94 -2.90 35.91 6.07
C GLY A 94 -2.29 35.65 7.44
N ASP A 95 -2.98 36.11 8.50
CA ASP A 95 -2.57 35.85 9.87
C ASP A 95 -2.61 34.35 10.16
N LEU A 96 -1.44 33.78 10.49
CA LEU A 96 -1.33 32.36 10.78
C LEU A 96 -2.03 32.05 12.11
N PRO A 97 -2.96 31.08 12.15
CA PRO A 97 -3.53 30.62 13.40
C PRO A 97 -2.42 30.06 14.31
N GLN A 98 -2.63 30.12 15.63
CA GLN A 98 -1.64 29.65 16.61
C GLN A 98 -2.15 28.42 17.39
N GLY A 99 -1.21 27.66 17.96
CA GLY A 99 -1.50 26.52 18.82
C GLY A 99 -2.35 25.45 18.12
N ALA A 100 -3.40 24.97 18.80
CA ALA A 100 -4.27 23.91 18.27
C ALA A 100 -4.99 24.29 16.98
N ALA A 101 -5.29 25.57 16.76
CA ALA A 101 -5.94 26.05 15.54
C ALA A 101 -5.01 25.92 14.32
N LEU A 102 -3.70 26.07 14.50
CA LEU A 102 -2.72 25.87 13.44
C LEU A 102 -2.72 24.44 12.94
N THR A 103 -2.66 23.48 13.87
CA THR A 103 -2.64 22.05 13.55
C THR A 103 -3.89 21.64 12.77
N LEU A 104 -5.07 22.10 13.19
CA LEU A 104 -6.32 21.81 12.49
C LEU A 104 -6.36 22.45 11.09
N ALA A 105 -5.89 23.69 10.95
CA ALA A 105 -5.83 24.37 9.66
C ALA A 105 -4.88 23.65 8.68
N VAL A 106 -3.70 23.28 9.16
CA VAL A 106 -2.69 22.54 8.40
C VAL A 106 -3.21 21.17 7.96
N GLN A 107 -3.91 20.43 8.83
CA GLN A 107 -4.53 19.15 8.48
C GLN A 107 -5.62 19.32 7.41
N ALA A 108 -6.50 20.31 7.55
CA ALA A 108 -7.57 20.57 6.59
C ALA A 108 -7.03 20.97 5.20
N ARG A 109 -6.02 21.84 5.15
CA ARG A 109 -5.36 22.25 3.90
C ARG A 109 -4.52 21.13 3.30
N GLY A 110 -3.84 20.32 4.12
CA GLY A 110 -3.12 19.15 3.67
C GLY A 110 -4.04 18.13 2.96
N LYS A 111 -5.27 17.96 3.46
CA LYS A 111 -6.28 17.13 2.79
C LYS A 111 -6.66 17.69 1.41
N GLN A 112 -6.99 18.98 1.34
CA GLN A 112 -7.35 19.63 0.07
C GLN A 112 -6.20 19.54 -0.95
N LEU A 113 -4.97 19.73 -0.49
CA LEU A 113 -3.77 19.60 -1.32
C LEU A 113 -3.60 18.19 -1.87
N ALA A 114 -3.85 17.15 -1.06
CA ALA A 114 -3.76 15.76 -1.50
C ALA A 114 -4.89 15.36 -2.45
N GLU A 115 -6.13 15.80 -2.19
CA GLU A 115 -7.28 15.51 -3.06
C GLU A 115 -7.16 16.20 -4.43
N ALA A 116 -6.47 17.34 -4.50
CA ALA A 116 -6.20 18.06 -5.75
C ALA A 116 -5.34 17.27 -6.76
N ASP A 117 -4.72 16.16 -6.34
CA ASP A 117 -3.92 15.30 -7.22
C ASP A 117 -4.73 14.20 -7.90
N CYS A 118 -5.95 13.89 -7.42
CA CYS A 118 -6.80 12.90 -8.07
C CYS A 118 -7.11 13.23 -9.54
N PRO A 119 -7.40 14.48 -9.95
CA PRO A 119 -7.55 14.83 -11.36
C PRO A 119 -6.35 14.45 -12.23
N LEU A 120 -5.12 14.57 -11.72
CA LEU A 120 -3.91 14.17 -12.44
C LEU A 120 -3.84 12.65 -12.63
N LEU A 121 -4.20 11.88 -11.60
CA LEU A 121 -4.27 10.41 -11.69
C LEU A 121 -5.32 9.98 -12.72
N LEU A 122 -6.52 10.59 -12.69
CA LEU A 122 -7.61 10.29 -13.62
C LEU A 122 -7.25 10.63 -15.07
N ALA A 123 -6.46 11.68 -15.28
CA ALA A 123 -5.99 12.05 -16.61
C ALA A 123 -4.86 11.17 -17.16
N THR A 124 -4.26 10.29 -16.34
CA THR A 124 -3.03 9.57 -16.70
C THR A 124 -3.16 8.06 -16.55
N LEU A 125 -3.35 7.54 -15.33
CA LEU A 125 -3.22 6.11 -15.03
C LEU A 125 -4.47 5.49 -14.40
N ALA A 126 -5.47 6.28 -14.00
CA ALA A 126 -6.59 5.84 -13.18
C ALA A 126 -7.96 6.04 -13.83
N GLN A 127 -8.89 5.11 -13.57
CA GLN A 127 -10.33 5.26 -13.85
C GLN A 127 -11.06 5.89 -12.65
N SER A 128 -10.63 5.58 -11.44
CA SER A 128 -11.13 6.16 -10.19
C SER A 128 -9.96 6.47 -9.26
N CYS A 129 -10.12 7.49 -8.41
CA CYS A 129 -9.13 7.90 -7.42
C CYS A 129 -9.82 8.26 -6.11
N ALA A 130 -9.23 7.86 -4.99
CA ALA A 130 -9.68 8.27 -3.66
C ALA A 130 -8.50 8.46 -2.71
N LEU A 131 -8.56 9.50 -1.87
CA LEU A 131 -7.65 9.65 -0.76
C LEU A 131 -7.92 8.57 0.29
N ARG A 132 -6.91 7.75 0.57
CA ARG A 132 -7.01 6.62 1.50
C ARG A 132 -6.40 6.95 2.85
N GLU A 133 -5.16 7.42 2.85
CA GLU A 133 -4.41 7.75 4.05
C GLU A 133 -3.80 9.14 3.88
N LEU A 134 -3.81 9.92 4.96
CA LEU A 134 -3.23 11.24 5.02
C LEU A 134 -2.54 11.41 6.37
N THR A 135 -1.26 11.71 6.32
CA THR A 135 -0.47 12.11 7.48
C THR A 135 0.05 13.52 7.22
N VAL A 136 -0.31 14.45 8.09
CA VAL A 136 0.19 15.82 8.05
C VAL A 136 0.92 16.10 9.34
N ARG A 137 2.20 16.48 9.24
CA ARG A 137 3.05 16.73 10.39
C ARG A 137 3.98 17.92 10.16
N MET A 138 4.24 18.68 11.21
CA MET A 138 5.27 19.72 11.20
C MET A 138 6.65 19.05 11.15
N ALA A 139 7.50 19.44 10.20
CA ALA A 139 8.87 18.93 10.08
C ALA A 139 9.79 19.60 11.11
N ASP A 140 9.63 20.91 11.27
CA ASP A 140 10.48 21.80 12.05
C ASP A 140 9.66 22.92 12.69
N ARG A 141 10.31 23.74 13.51
CA ARG A 141 9.75 24.99 14.04
C ARG A 141 9.81 26.14 13.03
N GLU A 142 10.50 25.93 11.92
CA GLU A 142 10.73 26.91 10.85
C GLU A 142 9.54 27.01 9.88
N GLY A 143 8.53 26.15 10.08
CA GLY A 143 7.26 26.24 9.39
C GLY A 143 7.20 25.38 8.15
N ILE A 144 7.94 24.27 8.06
CA ILE A 144 7.74 23.26 7.02
C ILE A 144 6.74 22.21 7.50
N VAL A 145 5.75 21.91 6.65
CA VAL A 145 4.80 20.81 6.81
C VAL A 145 5.18 19.69 5.86
N ILE A 146 5.18 18.47 6.37
CA ILE A 146 5.25 17.25 5.57
C ILE A 146 3.82 16.73 5.41
N VAL A 147 3.36 16.69 4.16
CA VAL A 147 2.09 16.10 3.74
C VAL A 147 2.42 14.77 3.07
N GLU A 148 2.11 13.68 3.75
CA GLU A 148 2.22 12.31 3.23
C GLU A 148 0.81 11.81 2.91
N ALA A 149 0.52 11.58 1.63
CA ALA A 149 -0.77 11.11 1.17
C ALA A 149 -0.63 9.78 0.41
N SER A 150 -1.58 8.88 0.62
CA SER A 150 -1.76 7.69 -0.21
C SER A 150 -3.10 7.78 -0.94
N LEU A 151 -3.04 7.87 -2.26
CA LEU A 151 -4.20 7.85 -3.15
C LEU A 151 -4.39 6.43 -3.68
N ALA A 152 -5.51 5.81 -3.36
CA ALA A 152 -5.89 4.52 -3.96
C ALA A 152 -6.52 4.77 -5.33
N PHE A 153 -6.32 3.84 -6.27
CA PHE A 153 -6.87 3.98 -7.62
C PHE A 153 -7.29 2.64 -8.26
N THR A 154 -8.22 2.74 -9.21
CA THR A 154 -8.50 1.68 -10.21
C THR A 154 -7.73 2.00 -11.48
N PRO A 155 -7.05 1.05 -12.13
CA PRO A 155 -6.24 1.35 -13.31
C PRO A 155 -7.11 1.76 -14.50
N ALA A 156 -6.63 2.69 -15.32
CA ALA A 156 -7.29 3.06 -16.57
C ALA A 156 -7.09 2.01 -17.66
N ASP A 157 -5.87 1.49 -17.77
CA ASP A 157 -5.50 0.49 -18.76
C ASP A 157 -5.90 -0.93 -18.30
N PRO A 158 -6.24 -1.83 -19.24
CA PRO A 158 -6.49 -3.23 -18.92
C PRO A 158 -5.23 -3.90 -18.37
N ALA A 159 -5.39 -4.89 -17.49
CA ALA A 159 -4.25 -5.66 -16.96
C ALA A 159 -3.52 -6.47 -18.05
N GLY A 160 -4.19 -6.81 -19.15
CA GLY A 160 -3.70 -7.75 -20.17
C GLY A 160 -4.27 -9.14 -19.96
N ASP A 161 -3.53 -10.17 -20.38
CA ASP A 161 -3.94 -11.57 -20.22
C ASP A 161 -3.77 -12.02 -18.76
N ILE A 162 -4.90 -12.06 -18.07
CA ILE A 162 -5.03 -12.55 -16.69
C ILE A 162 -5.87 -13.82 -16.65
N GLU A 163 -6.10 -14.54 -17.75
CA GLU A 163 -6.80 -15.82 -17.66
C GLU A 163 -5.93 -16.84 -16.90
N GLY A 164 -6.57 -17.67 -16.06
CA GLY A 164 -5.87 -18.67 -15.26
C GLY A 164 -4.93 -18.10 -14.20
N VAL A 165 -5.30 -16.98 -13.54
CA VAL A 165 -4.54 -16.40 -12.41
C VAL A 165 -4.28 -17.42 -11.28
N GLU A 166 -5.18 -18.39 -11.11
CA GLU A 166 -5.05 -19.45 -10.12
C GLU A 166 -3.73 -20.21 -10.31
N GLY A 167 -2.85 -20.16 -9.30
CA GLY A 167 -1.53 -20.78 -9.38
C GLY A 167 -0.51 -20.00 -10.22
N ARG A 168 -0.65 -18.67 -10.34
CA ARG A 168 0.39 -17.78 -10.88
C ARG A 168 1.05 -16.99 -9.76
N ASP A 169 2.38 -16.86 -9.85
CA ASP A 169 3.17 -16.03 -8.95
C ASP A 169 3.14 -14.57 -9.41
N MET A 170 2.98 -13.66 -8.45
CA MET A 170 3.06 -12.23 -8.70
C MET A 170 4.50 -11.75 -8.47
N HIS A 171 5.15 -11.27 -9.53
CA HIS A 171 6.44 -10.60 -9.45
C HIS A 171 6.27 -9.09 -9.45
N SER A 172 7.09 -8.41 -8.65
CA SER A 172 7.18 -6.95 -8.65
C SER A 172 8.43 -6.49 -9.38
N ARG A 173 8.30 -5.54 -10.31
CA ARG A 173 9.41 -4.85 -10.97
C ARG A 173 9.46 -3.41 -10.50
N GLU A 174 10.62 -2.97 -10.04
CA GLU A 174 10.84 -1.56 -9.69
C GLU A 174 11.34 -0.79 -10.92
N VAL A 175 10.72 0.36 -11.19
CA VAL A 175 11.07 1.24 -12.30
C VAL A 175 11.39 2.61 -11.73
N LYS A 176 12.60 3.09 -12.01
CA LYS A 176 12.97 4.47 -11.71
C LYS A 176 12.34 5.37 -12.76
N LEU A 177 11.53 6.33 -12.32
CA LEU A 177 10.87 7.28 -13.20
C LEU A 177 11.73 8.53 -13.38
N LEU A 178 11.38 9.36 -14.37
CA LEU A 178 12.01 10.64 -14.65
C LEU A 178 13.52 10.51 -14.94
N GLY A 179 13.93 9.37 -15.51
CA GLY A 179 15.33 9.04 -15.76
C GLY A 179 16.13 8.70 -14.48
N GLY A 180 15.46 8.44 -13.36
CA GLY A 180 16.04 7.96 -12.11
C GLY A 180 16.94 8.95 -11.37
N ASN A 181 17.10 10.16 -11.89
CA ASN A 181 17.91 11.22 -11.31
C ASN A 181 17.02 12.31 -10.72
N THR A 182 17.33 12.72 -9.49
CA THR A 182 16.76 13.93 -8.90
C THR A 182 17.28 15.13 -9.66
N ARG A 183 16.38 15.90 -10.28
CA ARG A 183 16.70 17.18 -10.91
C ARG A 183 15.85 18.27 -10.27
N PRO A 184 16.45 19.41 -9.88
CA PRO A 184 15.69 20.54 -9.37
C PRO A 184 14.72 21.06 -10.43
N VAL A 185 13.47 21.28 -10.04
CA VAL A 185 12.43 21.89 -10.87
C VAL A 185 11.84 23.11 -10.18
N ALA A 186 11.34 24.08 -10.93
CA ALA A 186 10.64 25.22 -10.33
C ALA A 186 9.32 24.76 -9.68
N ALA A 187 8.86 25.49 -8.66
CA ALA A 187 7.58 25.20 -7.98
C ALA A 187 6.40 25.14 -8.96
N THR A 188 6.40 26.04 -9.97
CA THR A 188 5.39 26.11 -11.03
C THR A 188 5.32 24.86 -11.90
N ASP A 189 6.41 24.08 -11.97
CA ASP A 189 6.53 22.90 -12.84
C ASP A 189 6.20 21.60 -12.10
N LEU A 190 5.93 21.63 -10.79
CA LEU A 190 5.67 20.44 -9.98
C LEU A 190 4.48 19.62 -10.48
N ALA A 191 3.39 20.28 -10.87
CA ALA A 191 2.21 19.60 -11.41
C ALA A 191 2.54 18.86 -12.72
N ALA A 192 3.25 19.53 -13.64
CA ALA A 192 3.69 18.91 -14.89
C ALA A 192 4.67 17.75 -14.63
N ARG A 193 5.57 17.90 -13.66
CA ARG A 193 6.55 16.86 -13.29
C ARG A 193 5.88 15.62 -12.72
N ARG A 194 4.86 15.79 -11.86
CA ARG A 194 4.02 14.69 -11.35
C ARG A 194 3.28 13.98 -12.47
N SER A 195 2.61 14.74 -13.35
CA SER A 195 1.91 14.18 -14.51
C SER A 195 2.85 13.37 -15.41
N ALA A 196 4.07 13.85 -15.64
CA ALA A 196 5.08 13.14 -16.42
C ALA A 196 5.47 11.81 -15.76
N ALA A 197 5.70 11.79 -14.44
CA ALA A 197 6.02 10.56 -13.71
C ALA A 197 4.89 9.53 -13.77
N LEU A 198 3.63 9.95 -13.59
CA LEU A 198 2.46 9.08 -13.68
C LEU A 198 2.30 8.50 -15.09
N THR A 199 2.51 9.32 -16.12
CA THR A 199 2.48 8.90 -17.53
C THR A 199 3.60 7.91 -17.84
N GLU A 200 4.82 8.16 -17.35
CA GLU A 200 5.96 7.25 -17.53
C GLU A 200 5.74 5.90 -16.82
N ALA A 201 5.10 5.89 -15.65
CA ALA A 201 4.73 4.66 -14.97
C ALA A 201 3.71 3.83 -15.79
N ALA A 202 2.68 4.49 -16.34
CA ALA A 202 1.70 3.84 -17.21
C ALA A 202 2.36 3.28 -18.47
N ALA A 203 3.21 4.08 -19.13
CA ALA A 203 3.96 3.66 -20.32
C ALA A 203 4.89 2.48 -20.03
N ALA A 204 5.63 2.51 -18.93
CA ALA A 204 6.49 1.41 -18.52
C ALA A 204 5.69 0.11 -18.32
N CYS A 205 4.50 0.19 -17.72
CA CYS A 205 3.63 -0.96 -17.58
C CYS A 205 3.07 -1.46 -18.91
N ALA A 206 2.74 -0.56 -19.84
CA ALA A 206 2.32 -0.92 -21.19
C ALA A 206 3.43 -1.66 -21.95
N GLU A 207 4.69 -1.26 -21.82
CA GLU A 207 5.82 -2.00 -22.43
C GLU A 207 5.99 -3.38 -21.81
N VAL A 208 5.91 -3.50 -20.48
CA VAL A 208 5.96 -4.81 -19.80
C VAL A 208 4.82 -5.72 -20.26
N ARG A 209 3.61 -5.16 -20.43
CA ARG A 209 2.45 -5.91 -20.94
C ARG A 209 2.69 -6.47 -22.35
N LYS A 210 3.39 -5.75 -23.23
CA LYS A 210 3.73 -6.26 -24.57
C LYS A 210 4.64 -7.48 -24.53
N THR A 211 5.53 -7.54 -23.54
CA THR A 211 6.52 -8.63 -23.42
C THR A 211 6.04 -9.80 -22.57
N GLU A 212 5.30 -9.53 -21.49
CA GLU A 212 4.86 -10.52 -20.49
C GLU A 212 3.37 -10.88 -20.62
N GLY A 213 2.64 -10.23 -21.52
CA GLY A 213 1.20 -10.40 -21.72
C GLY A 213 0.33 -9.67 -20.69
N ASN A 214 0.86 -9.36 -19.50
CA ASN A 214 0.14 -8.68 -18.44
C ASN A 214 1.02 -7.69 -17.67
N CYS A 215 0.40 -6.63 -17.13
CA CYS A 215 1.01 -5.71 -16.18
C CYS A 215 -0.05 -4.82 -15.53
N VAL A 216 0.12 -4.57 -14.22
CA VAL A 216 -0.60 -3.53 -13.47
C VAL A 216 0.38 -2.63 -12.72
N VAL A 217 0.17 -1.32 -12.74
CA VAL A 217 0.89 -0.39 -11.86
C VAL A 217 0.42 -0.63 -10.43
N ARG A 218 1.29 -1.16 -9.59
CA ARG A 218 0.98 -1.44 -8.19
C ARG A 218 1.19 -0.20 -7.32
N SER A 219 2.30 0.50 -7.48
CA SER A 219 2.46 1.76 -6.77
C SER A 219 3.32 2.76 -7.49
N VAL A 220 3.05 4.04 -7.28
CA VAL A 220 3.95 5.13 -7.66
C VAL A 220 4.30 5.90 -6.39
N SER A 221 5.57 6.11 -6.11
CA SER A 221 6.03 6.95 -5.00
C SER A 221 6.64 8.23 -5.56
N LEU A 222 6.14 9.38 -5.13
CA LEU A 222 6.60 10.72 -5.49
C LEU A 222 7.02 11.45 -4.21
N SER A 223 8.25 11.96 -4.16
CA SER A 223 8.77 12.76 -3.05
C SER A 223 9.25 14.10 -3.60
N GLU A 224 8.71 15.19 -3.05
CA GLU A 224 9.01 16.57 -3.41
C GLU A 224 9.63 17.28 -2.21
N ARG A 225 10.88 17.73 -2.38
CA ARG A 225 11.64 18.39 -1.32
C ARG A 225 12.09 19.78 -1.77
N PRO A 226 11.72 20.86 -1.08
CA PRO A 226 12.18 22.19 -1.40
C PRO A 226 13.69 22.31 -1.15
N ARG A 227 14.32 23.20 -1.90
CA ARG A 227 15.71 23.64 -1.76
C ARG A 227 15.74 25.11 -1.39
N ASP A 228 16.89 25.55 -0.87
CA ASP A 228 17.11 26.95 -0.47
C ASP A 228 17.00 27.96 -1.62
N ASP A 229 17.13 27.50 -2.87
CA ASP A 229 17.01 28.32 -4.09
C ASP A 229 15.57 28.41 -4.63
N GLY A 230 14.58 27.94 -3.87
CA GLY A 230 13.16 27.97 -4.26
C GLY A 230 12.76 26.89 -5.27
N ARG A 231 13.68 26.00 -5.67
CA ARG A 231 13.38 24.84 -6.51
C ARG A 231 13.09 23.60 -5.66
N TYR A 232 12.57 22.56 -6.30
CA TYR A 232 12.23 21.31 -5.67
C TYR A 232 13.01 20.15 -6.27
N ASP A 233 13.62 19.36 -5.41
CA ASP A 233 14.14 18.05 -5.75
C ASP A 233 12.96 17.06 -5.79
N VAL A 234 12.68 16.53 -6.98
CA VAL A 234 11.61 15.55 -7.20
C VAL A 234 12.20 14.17 -7.48
N ARG A 235 11.78 13.19 -6.68
CA ARG A 235 12.10 11.78 -6.89
C ARG A 235 10.83 10.99 -7.16
N ALA A 236 10.89 10.09 -8.14
CA ALA A 236 9.77 9.28 -8.55
C ALA A 236 10.20 7.84 -8.83
N GLU A 237 9.43 6.87 -8.34
CA GLU A 237 9.63 5.44 -8.58
C GLU A 237 8.28 4.73 -8.70
N ALA A 238 8.22 3.71 -9.55
CA ALA A 238 7.05 2.86 -9.70
C ALA A 238 7.38 1.41 -9.35
N ARG A 239 6.37 0.69 -8.85
CA ARG A 239 6.36 -0.76 -8.76
C ARG A 239 5.28 -1.29 -9.67
N LEU A 240 5.68 -2.16 -10.59
CA LEU A 240 4.81 -2.84 -11.54
C LEU A 240 4.60 -4.27 -11.07
N ALA A 241 3.40 -4.80 -11.18
CA ALA A 241 3.06 -6.18 -10.88
C ALA A 241 2.81 -6.96 -12.17
N VAL A 242 3.38 -8.16 -12.24
CA VAL A 242 3.23 -9.10 -13.35
C VAL A 242 2.93 -10.48 -12.79
N LEU A 243 2.00 -11.19 -13.40
CA LEU A 243 1.73 -12.61 -13.17
C LEU A 243 2.64 -13.44 -14.06
N ALA A 244 3.42 -14.33 -13.47
CA ALA A 244 4.16 -15.35 -14.19
C ALA A 244 3.59 -16.75 -13.89
N PRO A 245 3.72 -17.70 -14.83
CA PRO A 245 3.48 -19.11 -14.54
C PRO A 245 4.39 -19.56 -13.37
N LEU A 246 3.86 -20.38 -12.47
CA LEU A 246 4.70 -21.04 -11.47
C LEU A 246 5.86 -21.77 -12.16
N PRO A 247 7.10 -21.70 -11.62
CA PRO A 247 8.18 -22.53 -12.13
C PRO A 247 7.75 -23.99 -12.07
N LYS A 248 7.88 -24.71 -13.19
CA LYS A 248 7.64 -26.16 -13.19
C LYS A 248 8.54 -26.78 -12.12
N PRO A 249 8.02 -27.66 -11.25
CA PRO A 249 8.87 -28.36 -10.30
C PRO A 249 9.99 -29.07 -11.09
N PRO A 250 11.22 -29.14 -10.55
CA PRO A 250 12.30 -29.85 -11.20
C PRO A 250 11.81 -31.28 -11.45
N THR A 251 11.78 -31.70 -12.72
CA THR A 251 11.50 -33.09 -13.06
C THR A 251 12.62 -33.94 -12.46
N SER A 252 12.30 -34.67 -11.39
CA SER A 252 13.15 -35.68 -10.77
C SER A 252 13.27 -36.92 -11.66
#